data_AF-A0A392RFW8-F1
#
_entry.id   AF-A0A392RFW8-F1
#
_cell.length_a   1.000
_cell.length_b   1.000
_cell.length_c   1.000
_cell.angle_alpha   90.00
_cell.angle_beta   90.00
_cell.angle_gamma   90.00
#
_symmetry.space_group_name_H-M   'P 1'
#
loop_
_entity.id
_entity.type
_entity.pdbx_description
1 polymer ?
#
loop_
_entity_poly.entity_id
_entity_poly.type
_entity_poly.pdbx_seq_one_letter_code
_entity_poly.pdbx_strand_id
1 'polypeptide(L)'
;MEEELVRNDLKLKGKSRKDMGLKDFNGTVIRSVLAGLEITISRAHFAKLLGVDDYGKKIADYKSEIYYRQSIKKELYNDEKLAGKSKCMKDFFIVLFKILISNLIPRSG
;
A
#
# COMPACT_ATOMS: atom_id res chain seq x y z
N MET A 1 5.43 -11.50 13.91
CA MET A 1 5.67 -11.25 12.45
C MET A 1 7.08 -11.71 12.07
N GLU A 2 7.45 -11.88 10.79
CA GLU A 2 8.80 -12.35 10.40
C GLU A 2 9.91 -11.47 11.01
N GLU A 3 9.75 -10.15 10.95
CA GLU A 3 10.67 -9.18 11.55
C GLU A 3 10.81 -9.31 13.08
N GLU A 4 9.77 -9.79 13.75
CA GLU A 4 9.72 -9.97 15.20
C GLU A 4 10.45 -11.24 15.62
N LEU A 5 10.31 -12.31 14.83
CA LEU A 5 11.07 -13.54 15.02
C LEU A 5 12.56 -13.33 14.74
N VAL A 6 12.92 -12.58 13.69
CA VAL A 6 14.31 -12.23 13.40
C VAL A 6 14.91 -11.30 14.47
N ARG A 7 14.09 -10.46 15.10
CA ARG A 7 14.52 -9.61 16.24
C ARG A 7 14.82 -10.45 17.49
N ASN A 8 14.05 -11.51 17.71
CA ASN A 8 14.21 -12.41 18.86
C ASN A 8 15.28 -13.49 18.61
N ASP A 9 15.51 -13.92 17.36
CA ASP A 9 16.56 -14.84 16.96
C ASP A 9 17.22 -14.42 15.63
N LEU A 10 18.43 -13.86 15.75
CA LEU A 10 19.24 -13.40 14.62
C LEU A 10 19.61 -14.52 13.63
N LYS A 11 19.56 -15.80 14.03
CA LYS A 11 19.84 -16.94 13.15
C LYS A 11 18.73 -17.19 12.13
N LEU A 12 17.56 -16.58 12.33
CA LEU A 12 16.46 -16.64 11.38
C LEU A 12 16.62 -15.61 10.25
N LYS A 13 17.57 -14.69 10.35
CA LYS A 13 17.83 -13.68 9.31
C LYS A 13 18.24 -14.36 8.00
N GLY A 14 17.44 -14.15 6.95
CA GLY A 14 17.69 -14.70 5.60
C GLY A 14 17.13 -16.11 5.37
N LYS A 15 16.47 -16.74 6.34
CA LYS A 15 15.78 -18.02 6.14
C LYS A 15 14.43 -17.83 5.45
N SER A 16 13.92 -18.86 4.78
CA SER A 16 12.57 -18.80 4.21
C SER A 16 11.50 -18.86 5.30
N ARG A 17 10.29 -18.35 5.03
CA ARG A 17 9.17 -18.40 5.97
C ARG A 17 8.84 -19.83 6.41
N LYS A 18 8.95 -20.78 5.47
CA LYS A 18 8.75 -22.21 5.75
C LYS A 18 9.79 -22.74 6.74
N ASP A 19 11.06 -22.33 6.59
CA ASP A 19 12.14 -22.71 7.52
C ASP A 19 11.98 -22.04 8.91
N MET A 20 11.26 -20.92 8.99
CA MET A 20 10.88 -20.28 10.25
C MET A 20 9.60 -20.85 10.88
N GLY A 21 8.98 -21.88 10.27
CA GLY A 21 7.70 -22.43 10.73
C GLY A 21 6.50 -21.49 10.52
N LEU A 22 6.65 -20.46 9.67
CA LEU A 22 5.60 -19.50 9.35
C LEU A 22 4.77 -20.00 8.17
N LYS A 23 3.47 -19.67 8.20
CA LYS A 23 2.58 -19.84 7.05
C LYS A 23 3.02 -18.97 5.87
N ASP A 24 2.69 -19.44 4.68
CA ASP A 24 2.91 -18.70 3.43
C ASP A 24 2.30 -17.30 3.50
N PHE A 25 3.00 -16.34 2.89
CA PHE A 25 2.57 -14.96 2.88
C PHE A 25 1.51 -14.76 1.80
N ASN A 26 0.24 -14.67 2.22
CA ASN A 26 -0.88 -14.45 1.31
C ASN A 26 -1.18 -12.95 1.05
N GLY A 27 -0.31 -12.05 1.52
CA GLY A 27 -0.48 -10.60 1.36
C GLY A 27 -0.60 -9.85 2.69
N THR A 28 -0.48 -8.52 2.61
CA THR A 28 -0.64 -7.63 3.75
C THR A 28 -2.12 -7.46 4.06
N VAL A 29 -2.48 -7.62 5.32
CA VAL A 29 -3.84 -7.39 5.82
C VAL A 29 -3.78 -6.46 7.03
N ILE A 30 -4.80 -5.62 7.18
CA ILE A 30 -5.00 -4.82 8.39
C ILE A 30 -5.86 -5.67 9.32
N ARG A 31 -5.38 -5.94 10.53
CA ARG A 31 -6.16 -6.60 11.57
C ARG A 31 -6.52 -5.59 12.64
N SER A 32 -7.77 -5.58 13.06
CA SER A 32 -8.26 -4.73 14.14
C SER A 32 -9.23 -5.53 15.00
N VAL A 33 -9.32 -5.20 16.28
CA VAL A 33 -10.33 -5.76 17.19
C VAL A 33 -11.31 -4.66 17.51
N LEU A 34 -12.56 -4.81 17.07
CA LEU A 34 -13.64 -3.87 17.37
C LEU A 34 -14.71 -4.60 18.20
N ALA A 35 -14.93 -4.12 19.43
CA ALA A 35 -15.89 -4.72 20.36
C ALA A 35 -15.71 -6.24 20.56
N GLY A 36 -14.46 -6.72 20.59
CA GLY A 36 -14.13 -8.13 20.73
C GLY A 36 -14.22 -8.96 19.44
N LEU A 37 -14.65 -8.37 18.33
CA LEU A 37 -14.65 -9.02 17.01
C LEU A 37 -13.33 -8.75 16.29
N GLU A 38 -12.64 -9.81 15.87
CA GLU A 38 -11.46 -9.69 15.01
C GLU A 38 -11.88 -9.39 13.57
N ILE A 39 -11.57 -8.17 13.11
CA ILE A 39 -11.83 -7.71 11.75
C ILE A 39 -10.52 -7.77 10.97
N THR A 40 -10.55 -8.45 9.83
CA THR A 40 -9.43 -8.48 8.87
C THR A 40 -9.82 -7.74 7.60
N ILE A 41 -9.12 -6.65 7.30
CA ILE A 41 -9.29 -5.87 6.07
C ILE A 41 -8.14 -6.23 5.11
N SER A 42 -8.50 -6.84 3.97
CA SER A 42 -7.56 -7.23 2.91
C SER A 42 -7.62 -6.26 1.73
N ARG A 43 -6.69 -6.42 0.78
CA ARG A 43 -6.71 -5.69 -0.50
C ARG A 43 -8.05 -5.87 -1.24
N ALA A 44 -8.60 -7.08 -1.25
CA ALA A 44 -9.89 -7.40 -1.86
C ALA A 44 -11.04 -6.56 -1.30
N HIS A 45 -11.03 -6.25 0.00
CA HIS A 45 -12.06 -5.41 0.61
C HIS A 45 -11.98 -3.97 0.08
N PHE A 46 -10.77 -3.42 -0.10
CA PHE A 46 -10.60 -2.10 -0.72
C PHE A 46 -11.00 -2.10 -2.21
N ALA A 47 -10.61 -3.13 -2.96
CA ALA A 47 -10.99 -3.27 -4.36
C ALA A 47 -12.52 -3.26 -4.53
N LYS A 48 -13.22 -4.07 -3.73
CA LYS A 48 -14.69 -4.12 -3.69
C LYS A 48 -15.31 -2.78 -3.27
N LEU A 49 -14.75 -2.10 -2.27
CA LEU A 49 -15.24 -0.79 -1.81
C LEU A 49 -15.11 0.28 -2.89
N LEU A 50 -14.03 0.24 -3.67
CA LEU A 50 -13.73 1.21 -4.73
C LEU A 50 -14.35 0.85 -6.08
N GLY A 51 -14.99 -0.32 -6.21
CA GLY A 51 -15.54 -0.80 -7.48
C GLY A 51 -14.47 -1.09 -8.53
N VAL A 52 -13.28 -1.49 -8.11
CA VAL A 52 -12.15 -1.84 -9.00
C VAL A 52 -11.78 -3.31 -8.85
N ASP A 53 -11.12 -3.84 -9.87
CA ASP A 53 -10.65 -5.21 -9.85
C ASP A 53 -9.49 -5.40 -8.85
N ASP A 54 -9.49 -6.54 -8.14
CA ASP A 54 -8.42 -6.90 -7.19
C ASP A 54 -7.20 -7.55 -7.86
N TYR A 55 -6.89 -7.16 -9.09
CA TYR A 55 -5.67 -7.56 -9.80
C TYR A 55 -4.97 -6.35 -10.40
N GLY A 56 -3.68 -6.47 -10.68
CA GLY A 56 -2.90 -5.38 -11.23
C GLY A 56 -1.42 -5.50 -10.97
N LYS A 57 -0.67 -4.61 -11.60
CA LYS A 57 0.79 -4.54 -11.53
C LYS A 57 1.23 -3.56 -10.44
N LYS A 58 2.22 -3.91 -9.62
CA LYS A 58 2.78 -2.96 -8.65
C LYS A 58 3.76 -2.05 -9.36
N ILE A 59 3.58 -0.73 -9.28
CA ILE A 59 4.49 0.23 -9.92
C ILE A 59 5.95 0.09 -9.44
N ALA A 60 6.17 -0.42 -8.22
CA ALA A 60 7.49 -0.66 -7.66
C ALA A 60 8.28 -1.76 -8.40
N ASP A 61 7.61 -2.63 -9.12
CA ASP A 61 8.23 -3.70 -9.91
C ASP A 61 8.78 -3.15 -11.24
N TYR A 62 8.30 -1.97 -11.67
CA TYR A 62 8.60 -1.33 -12.95
C TYR A 62 9.45 -0.07 -12.78
N LYS A 63 10.37 -0.04 -11.80
CA LYS A 63 11.17 1.15 -11.45
C LYS A 63 11.96 1.75 -12.60
N SER A 64 12.43 0.91 -13.53
CA SER A 64 13.18 1.30 -14.74
C SER A 64 12.28 1.76 -15.88
N GLU A 65 10.98 1.46 -15.84
CA GLU A 65 10.05 1.74 -16.94
C GLU A 65 9.37 3.08 -16.74
N ILE A 66 9.96 4.10 -17.38
CA ILE A 66 9.53 5.49 -17.28
C ILE A 66 8.11 5.68 -17.82
N TYR A 67 7.69 4.88 -18.81
CA TYR A 67 6.38 4.95 -19.45
C TYR A 67 5.22 4.89 -18.45
N TYR A 68 5.20 3.90 -17.54
CA TYR A 68 4.10 3.77 -16.58
C TYR A 68 4.02 4.95 -15.62
N ARG A 69 5.18 5.48 -15.19
CA ARG A 69 5.23 6.68 -14.35
C ARG A 69 4.72 7.92 -15.07
N GLN A 70 5.02 8.07 -16.36
CA GLN A 70 4.50 9.18 -17.17
C GLN A 70 2.99 9.08 -17.34
N SER A 71 2.46 7.89 -17.67
CA SER A 71 1.03 7.67 -17.81
C SER A 71 0.27 7.95 -16.51
N ILE A 72 0.80 7.54 -15.36
CA ILE A 72 0.20 7.84 -14.05
C ILE A 72 0.26 9.34 -13.74
N LYS A 73 1.36 10.04 -14.09
CA LYS A 73 1.44 11.49 -13.92
C LYS A 73 0.39 12.23 -14.76
N LYS A 74 0.20 11.83 -16.01
CA LYS A 74 -0.86 12.35 -16.89
C LYS A 74 -2.26 12.14 -16.31
N GLU A 75 -2.47 10.99 -15.67
CA GLU A 75 -3.76 10.71 -15.06
C GLU A 75 -3.99 11.55 -13.79
N LEU A 76 -2.96 11.74 -12.96
CA LEU A 76 -3.08 12.44 -11.67
C LEU A 76 -3.16 13.97 -11.77
N TYR A 77 -2.51 14.58 -12.76
CA TYR A 77 -2.31 16.04 -12.82
C TYR A 77 -2.92 16.64 -14.08
N ASN A 78 -3.43 17.87 -13.96
CA ASN A 78 -3.83 18.66 -15.13
C ASN A 78 -2.60 19.17 -15.91
N ASP A 79 -1.52 19.50 -15.19
CA ASP A 79 -0.23 19.89 -15.76
C ASP A 79 0.89 19.02 -15.18
N GLU A 80 1.50 18.21 -16.04
CA GLU A 80 2.60 17.31 -15.66
C GLU A 80 3.82 18.04 -15.10
N LYS A 81 4.05 19.30 -15.51
CA LYS A 81 5.17 20.11 -15.02
C LYS A 81 5.04 20.47 -13.54
N LEU A 82 3.82 20.40 -13.01
CA LEU A 82 3.49 20.66 -11.61
C LEU A 82 3.37 19.38 -10.77
N ALA A 83 3.77 18.23 -11.32
CA ALA A 83 3.78 16.96 -10.61
C ALA A 83 4.57 17.06 -9.29
N GLY A 84 4.00 16.51 -8.22
CA GLY A 84 4.52 16.60 -6.86
C GLY A 84 3.83 17.65 -5.97
N LYS A 85 3.09 18.60 -6.56
CA LYS A 85 2.27 19.56 -5.79
C LYS A 85 0.84 19.07 -5.69
N SER A 86 0.38 18.72 -4.49
CA SER A 86 -1.00 18.23 -4.29
C SER A 86 -2.07 19.18 -4.80
N LYS A 87 -1.86 20.50 -4.69
CA LYS A 87 -2.78 21.53 -5.21
C LYS A 87 -2.95 21.51 -6.74
N CYS A 88 -2.07 20.84 -7.47
CA CYS A 88 -2.08 20.79 -8.94
C CYS A 88 -2.62 19.45 -9.49
N MET A 89 -3.02 18.53 -8.60
CA MET A 89 -3.68 17.29 -8.98
C MET A 89 -5.10 17.58 -9.49
N LYS A 90 -5.71 16.64 -10.23
CA LYS A 90 -7.15 16.72 -10.54
C LYS A 90 -7.97 16.68 -9.25
N ASP A 91 -9.12 17.35 -9.22
CA ASP A 91 -9.92 17.56 -8.00
C ASP A 91 -10.24 16.26 -7.25
N PHE A 92 -10.59 15.20 -7.98
CA PHE A 92 -10.83 13.87 -7.41
C PHE A 92 -9.65 13.35 -6.59
N PHE A 93 -8.42 13.49 -7.13
CA PHE A 93 -7.21 13.04 -6.46
C PHE A 93 -6.81 13.95 -5.30
N ILE A 94 -7.14 15.26 -5.35
CA ILE A 94 -6.95 16.16 -4.21
C ILE A 94 -7.76 15.70 -3.01
N VAL A 95 -9.03 15.36 -3.22
CA VAL A 95 -9.93 14.88 -2.17
C VAL A 95 -9.39 13.57 -1.57
N LEU A 96 -9.05 12.59 -2.41
CA LEU A 96 -8.44 11.33 -1.98
C LEU A 96 -7.14 11.54 -1.19
N PHE A 97 -6.24 12.39 -1.68
CA PHE A 97 -4.97 12.67 -1.03
C PHE A 97 -5.16 13.30 0.36
N LYS A 98 -6.11 14.21 0.52
CA LYS A 98 -6.47 14.78 1.82
C LYS A 98 -7.04 13.74 2.78
N ILE A 99 -7.92 12.85 2.31
CA ILE A 99 -8.48 11.76 3.12
C ILE A 99 -7.35 10.84 3.61
N LEU A 100 -6.42 10.48 2.73
CA LEU A 100 -5.28 9.62 3.04
C LEU A 100 -4.36 10.25 4.10
N ILE A 101 -3.95 11.51 3.92
CA ILE A 101 -3.06 12.19 4.89
C ILE A 101 -3.78 12.50 6.21
N SER A 102 -5.08 12.76 6.17
CA SER A 102 -5.82 13.10 7.38
C SER A 102 -6.15 11.89 8.24
N ASN A 103 -6.31 10.70 7.66
CA ASN A 103 -6.89 9.55 8.36
C ASN A 103 -6.04 8.28 8.34
N LEU A 104 -5.15 8.12 7.35
CA LEU A 104 -4.49 6.84 7.08
C LEU A 104 -2.98 6.90 7.23
N ILE A 105 -2.34 7.98 6.77
CA ILE A 105 -0.88 8.12 6.83
C ILE A 105 -0.52 8.85 8.13
N PRO A 106 0.18 8.19 9.08
CA PRO A 106 0.61 8.86 10.31
C PRO A 106 1.50 10.04 9.97
N ARG A 107 1.20 11.21 10.52
CA ARG A 107 2.02 12.41 10.33
C ARG A 107 3.30 12.24 11.14
N SER A 108 4.41 11.97 10.46
CA SER A 108 5.74 12.16 11.05
C SER A 108 5.96 13.66 11.21
N GLY A 109 5.96 14.13 12.46
CA GLY A 109 6.43 15.48 12.81
C GLY A 109 7.94 15.58 12.76
#